data_AF-A0A370FTI8-F1
#
_entry.id   AF-A0A370FTI8-F1
#
_cell.length_a   1.000
_cell.length_b   1.000
_cell.length_c   1.000
_cell.angle_alpha   90.00
_cell.angle_beta   90.00
_cell.angle_gamma   90.00
#
_symmetry.space_group_name_H-M   'P 1'
#
loop_
_entity.id
_entity.type
_entity.pdbx_description
1 polymer ?
#
loop_
_entity_poly.entity_id
_entity_poly.type
_entity_poly.pdbx_seq_one_letter_code
_entity_poly.pdbx_strand_id
1 'polypeptide(L)'
;MRPTDATVRLAIADLLAQRSAEATVCPSEVARALSADDWRPLMPQVRAVAIEMARQGDLEIRQHGQALSAEAALRGPIRLGRTSSAAAAGADTGGHPTTPDGRYFVVRGRLWRKANPGLPQEERDALVRQLMDARRALRGRCSEAERQAARERVDQAKRALGERGPVWWTDGAPDFNRRMARNTPYRDWFAALPEG
;
A
#
# COMPACT_ATOMS: atom_id res chain seq x y z
N MET A 1 -32.82 20.23 6.58
CA MET A 1 -32.92 19.35 5.39
C MET A 1 -31.82 18.31 5.49
N ARG A 2 -32.10 17.02 5.26
CA ARG A 2 -31.05 15.98 5.33
C ARG A 2 -30.12 16.13 4.12
N PRO A 3 -28.78 16.14 4.29
CA PRO A 3 -27.86 16.22 3.17
C PRO A 3 -28.03 15.01 2.25
N THR A 4 -27.87 15.23 0.95
CA THR A 4 -27.88 14.14 -0.04
C THR A 4 -26.56 13.36 0.03
N ASP A 5 -26.55 12.14 -0.50
CA ASP A 5 -25.31 11.35 -0.57
C ASP A 5 -24.24 12.05 -1.41
N ALA A 6 -24.62 12.77 -2.47
CA ALA A 6 -23.71 13.60 -3.25
C ALA A 6 -23.07 14.70 -2.39
N THR A 7 -23.86 15.37 -1.54
CA THR A 7 -23.36 16.37 -0.57
C THR A 7 -22.38 15.74 0.41
N VAL A 8 -22.65 14.53 0.90
CA VAL A 8 -21.75 13.80 1.80
C VAL A 8 -20.42 13.47 1.10
N ARG A 9 -20.45 13.01 -0.15
CA ARG A 9 -19.23 12.73 -0.94
C ARG A 9 -18.37 13.98 -1.10
N LEU A 10 -18.99 15.11 -1.46
CA LEU A 10 -18.29 16.40 -1.59
C LEU A 10 -17.64 16.82 -0.27
N ALA A 11 -18.35 16.72 0.84
CA ALA A 11 -17.80 17.07 2.15
C ALA A 11 -16.60 16.19 2.56
N ILE A 12 -16.63 14.89 2.24
CA ILE A 12 -15.49 13.99 2.45
C ILE A 12 -14.29 14.44 1.60
N ALA A 13 -14.52 14.68 0.30
CA ALA A 13 -13.47 15.09 -0.62
C ALA A 13 -12.84 16.44 -0.23
N ASP A 14 -13.66 17.44 0.12
CA ASP A 14 -13.20 18.77 0.50
C ASP A 14 -12.36 18.75 1.78
N LEU A 15 -12.77 17.98 2.80
CA LEU A 15 -12.02 17.86 4.05
C LEU A 15 -10.67 17.16 3.83
N LEU A 16 -10.59 16.21 2.91
CA LEU A 16 -9.35 15.52 2.56
C LEU A 16 -8.43 16.38 1.68
N ALA A 17 -9.01 17.18 0.77
CA ALA A 17 -8.26 18.08 -0.10
C ALA A 17 -7.56 19.20 0.69
N GLN A 18 -8.14 19.64 1.81
CA GLN A 18 -7.57 20.63 2.72
C GLN A 18 -6.40 20.11 3.58
N ARG A 19 -6.04 18.82 3.47
CA ARG A 19 -4.99 18.18 4.30
C ARG A 19 -3.85 17.65 3.43
N SER A 20 -2.76 17.22 4.06
CA SER A 20 -1.65 16.54 3.39
C SER A 20 -2.08 15.20 2.77
N ALA A 21 -1.33 14.69 1.79
CA ALA A 21 -1.67 13.48 1.02
C ALA A 21 -2.01 12.28 1.91
N GLU A 22 -1.30 12.13 3.03
CA GLU A 22 -1.39 11.01 3.97
C GLU A 22 -2.39 11.23 5.11
N ALA A 23 -2.92 12.45 5.24
CA ALA A 23 -3.83 12.79 6.30
C ALA A 23 -5.18 12.09 6.14
N THR A 24 -5.81 11.83 7.28
CA THR A 24 -7.13 11.19 7.35
C THR A 24 -8.13 12.07 8.08
N VAL A 25 -9.40 11.85 7.84
CA VAL A 25 -10.54 12.43 8.57
C VAL A 25 -11.34 11.32 9.23
N CYS A 26 -12.10 11.59 10.28
CA CYS A 26 -13.08 10.64 10.82
C CYS A 26 -14.52 10.98 10.37
N PRO A 27 -15.46 10.02 10.40
CA PRO A 27 -16.84 10.27 10.00
C PRO A 27 -17.51 11.43 10.75
N SER A 28 -17.21 11.60 12.04
CA SER A 28 -17.78 12.68 12.86
C SER A 28 -17.30 14.07 12.43
N GLU A 29 -16.08 14.21 11.90
CA GLU A 29 -15.62 15.48 11.30
C GLU A 29 -16.45 15.82 10.06
N VAL A 30 -16.72 14.84 9.20
CA VAL A 30 -17.57 15.01 8.01
C VAL A 30 -18.99 15.41 8.40
N ALA A 31 -19.60 14.70 9.36
CA ALA A 31 -20.96 15.04 9.77
C ALA A 31 -21.07 16.41 10.45
N ARG A 32 -20.06 16.82 11.23
CA ARG A 32 -20.00 18.15 11.83
C ARG A 32 -19.85 19.25 10.78
N ALA A 33 -19.14 18.99 9.68
CA ALA A 33 -19.05 19.91 8.55
C ALA A 33 -20.40 20.08 7.83
N LEU A 34 -21.24 19.03 7.80
CA LEU A 34 -22.56 19.07 7.19
C LEU A 34 -23.65 19.65 8.11
N SER A 35 -23.52 19.48 9.42
CA SER A 35 -24.45 20.00 10.43
C SER A 35 -23.71 20.19 11.75
N ALA A 36 -23.48 21.44 12.18
CA ALA A 36 -22.72 21.71 13.40
C ALA A 36 -23.46 21.19 14.66
N ASP A 37 -24.78 21.39 14.71
CA ASP A 37 -25.59 21.16 15.91
C ASP A 37 -26.24 19.77 15.96
N ASP A 38 -26.55 19.16 14.81
CA ASP A 38 -27.25 17.87 14.72
C ASP A 38 -26.54 16.85 13.80
N TRP A 39 -25.25 16.61 14.07
CA TRP A 39 -24.42 15.72 13.26
C TRP A 39 -24.59 14.23 13.57
N ARG A 40 -25.01 13.86 14.79
CA ARG A 40 -25.07 12.46 15.23
C ARG A 40 -25.98 11.59 14.34
N PRO A 41 -27.20 12.03 13.97
CA PRO A 41 -28.08 11.26 13.08
C PRO A 41 -27.51 11.05 11.67
N LEU A 42 -26.52 11.85 11.24
CA LEU A 42 -25.87 11.70 9.93
C LEU A 42 -24.85 10.56 9.90
N MET A 43 -24.40 10.04 11.05
CA MET A 43 -23.35 9.02 11.12
C MET A 43 -23.61 7.76 10.30
N PRO A 44 -24.81 7.15 10.32
CA PRO A 44 -25.11 5.99 9.48
C PRO A 44 -24.96 6.31 7.98
N GLN A 45 -25.41 7.49 7.55
CA GLN A 45 -25.33 7.93 6.15
C GLN A 45 -23.88 8.19 5.73
N VAL A 46 -23.11 8.93 6.56
CA VAL A 46 -21.69 9.19 6.28
C VAL A 46 -20.91 7.89 6.16
N ARG A 47 -21.15 6.91 7.04
CA ARG A 47 -20.52 5.59 6.96
C ARG A 47 -20.93 4.84 5.70
N ALA A 48 -22.22 4.83 5.34
CA ALA A 48 -22.71 4.16 4.13
C ALA A 48 -22.10 4.75 2.86
N VAL A 49 -22.05 6.08 2.75
CA VAL A 49 -21.46 6.77 1.60
C VAL A 49 -19.95 6.54 1.53
N ALA A 50 -19.24 6.56 2.67
CA ALA A 50 -17.81 6.28 2.69
C ALA A 50 -17.50 4.83 2.25
N ILE A 51 -18.30 3.85 2.67
CA ILE A 51 -18.19 2.45 2.20
C ILE A 51 -18.37 2.41 0.68
N GLU A 52 -19.39 3.07 0.14
CA GLU A 52 -19.64 3.08 -1.30
C GLU A 52 -18.48 3.72 -2.09
N MET A 53 -17.96 4.86 -1.64
CA MET A 53 -16.78 5.48 -2.25
C MET A 53 -15.56 4.55 -2.19
N ALA A 54 -15.39 3.79 -1.11
CA ALA A 54 -14.32 2.82 -0.98
C ALA A 54 -14.49 1.62 -1.91
N ARG A 55 -15.72 1.12 -2.11
CA ARG A 55 -16.02 0.08 -3.11
C ARG A 55 -15.70 0.54 -4.53
N GLN A 56 -15.88 1.82 -4.81
CA GLN A 56 -15.59 2.44 -6.11
C GLN A 56 -14.10 2.77 -6.29
N GLY A 57 -13.29 2.65 -5.24
CA GLY A 57 -11.86 2.94 -5.26
C GLY A 57 -11.51 4.41 -5.08
N ASP A 58 -12.49 5.28 -4.80
CA ASP A 58 -12.32 6.73 -4.63
C ASP A 58 -11.84 7.11 -3.21
N LEU A 59 -11.95 6.19 -2.27
CA LEU A 59 -11.68 6.43 -0.85
C LEU A 59 -11.00 5.23 -0.21
N GLU A 60 -10.04 5.49 0.68
CA GLU A 60 -9.45 4.45 1.54
C GLU A 60 -10.07 4.52 2.94
N ILE A 61 -10.49 3.37 3.48
CA ILE A 61 -10.98 3.27 4.87
C ILE A 61 -9.92 2.55 5.70
N ARG A 62 -9.52 3.16 6.83
CA ARG A 62 -8.61 2.56 7.81
C ARG A 62 -9.30 2.31 9.15
N GLN A 63 -8.94 1.21 9.79
CA GLN A 63 -9.32 0.91 11.17
C GLN A 63 -8.10 0.40 11.93
N HIS A 64 -7.88 0.91 13.15
CA HIS A 64 -6.67 0.62 13.94
C HIS A 64 -5.35 0.84 13.15
N GLY A 65 -5.35 1.82 12.24
CA GLY A 65 -4.21 2.15 11.39
C GLY A 65 -4.03 1.25 10.15
N GLN A 66 -4.85 0.20 9.98
CA GLN A 66 -4.78 -0.72 8.84
C GLN A 66 -5.84 -0.38 7.80
N ALA A 67 -5.46 -0.36 6.52
CA ALA A 67 -6.42 -0.26 5.42
C ALA A 67 -7.33 -1.50 5.40
N LEU A 68 -8.64 -1.27 5.39
CA LEU A 68 -9.65 -2.31 5.30
C LEU A 68 -10.17 -2.40 3.86
N SER A 69 -10.49 -3.62 3.43
CA SER A 69 -11.27 -3.80 2.21
C SER A 69 -12.69 -3.27 2.42
N ALA A 70 -13.33 -2.81 1.34
CA ALA A 70 -14.63 -2.18 1.41
C ALA A 70 -15.76 -3.13 1.89
N GLU A 71 -15.49 -4.44 1.88
CA GLU A 71 -16.39 -5.52 2.29
C GLU A 71 -16.22 -5.92 3.77
N ALA A 72 -15.19 -5.42 4.45
CA ALA A 72 -14.94 -5.75 5.86
C ALA A 72 -16.02 -5.16 6.77
N ALA A 73 -16.44 -5.94 7.79
CA ALA A 73 -17.42 -5.48 8.77
C ALA A 73 -16.86 -4.33 9.64
N LEU A 74 -17.18 -3.08 9.27
CA LEU A 74 -16.70 -1.87 9.97
C LEU A 74 -17.33 -1.71 11.35
N ARG A 75 -16.62 -2.10 12.42
CA ARG A 75 -17.04 -1.89 13.82
C ARG A 75 -16.22 -0.81 14.51
N GLY A 76 -16.87 0.20 15.07
CA GLY A 76 -16.20 1.22 15.88
C GLY A 76 -15.54 2.35 15.07
N PRO A 77 -14.51 3.02 15.62
CA PRO A 77 -13.87 4.18 14.98
C PRO A 77 -13.15 3.81 13.67
N ILE A 78 -13.42 4.58 12.62
CA ILE A 78 -12.77 4.44 11.31
C ILE A 78 -12.14 5.78 10.91
N ARG A 79 -11.16 5.73 10.01
CA ARG A 79 -10.50 6.87 9.39
C ARG A 79 -10.69 6.79 7.89
N LEU A 80 -11.02 7.90 7.25
CA LEU A 80 -11.18 8.04 5.81
C LEU A 80 -9.95 8.75 5.27
N GLY A 81 -9.33 8.21 4.23
CA GLY A 81 -8.16 8.76 3.56
C GLY A 81 -8.40 8.84 2.06
N ARG A 82 -7.60 9.67 1.37
CA ARG A 82 -7.59 9.66 -0.09
C ARG A 82 -7.13 8.29 -0.56
N THR A 83 -7.80 7.75 -1.59
CA THR A 83 -7.20 6.70 -2.39
C THR A 83 -5.88 7.28 -2.91
N SER A 84 -4.77 6.60 -2.64
CA SER A 84 -3.51 7.00 -3.26
C SER A 84 -3.70 6.82 -4.76
N SER A 85 -3.85 7.93 -5.50
CA SER A 85 -3.85 7.90 -6.96
C SER A 85 -2.42 7.61 -7.44
N ALA A 86 -2.07 6.34 -7.27
CA ALA A 86 -0.93 5.64 -7.82
C ALA A 86 -1.48 4.23 -8.02
N ALA A 87 -2.01 4.00 -9.23
CA ALA A 87 -2.65 2.78 -9.70
C ALA A 87 -2.13 1.51 -9.01
N ALA A 88 -3.06 0.72 -8.48
CA ALA A 88 -3.05 -0.73 -8.32
C ALA A 88 -1.77 -1.48 -8.75
N ALA A 89 -0.64 -1.30 -8.04
CA ALA A 89 0.56 -2.13 -8.11
C ALA A 89 1.60 -1.69 -7.07
N GLY A 90 1.24 -1.68 -5.78
CA GLY A 90 2.11 -1.12 -4.74
C GLY A 90 2.02 -1.84 -3.41
N ALA A 91 2.23 -3.15 -3.38
CA ALA A 91 2.51 -3.79 -2.11
C ALA A 91 3.85 -3.27 -1.54
N ASP A 92 3.75 -2.56 -0.42
CA ASP A 92 4.78 -2.41 0.62
C ASP A 92 6.19 -2.01 0.15
N THR A 93 6.34 -0.88 -0.57
CA THR A 93 7.67 -0.30 -0.85
C THR A 93 8.11 0.73 0.19
N GLY A 94 7.41 0.88 1.32
CA GLY A 94 7.83 1.78 2.41
C GLY A 94 7.95 3.27 2.02
N GLY A 95 7.12 3.74 1.08
CA GLY A 95 7.18 5.12 0.55
C GLY A 95 8.26 5.33 -0.52
N HIS A 96 8.95 4.27 -0.94
CA HIS A 96 9.96 4.37 -1.99
C HIS A 96 9.35 4.43 -3.40
N PRO A 97 9.91 5.26 -4.29
CA PRO A 97 9.43 5.40 -5.66
C PRO A 97 9.60 4.10 -6.44
N THR A 98 8.63 3.78 -7.28
CA THR A 98 8.58 2.59 -8.14
C THR A 98 8.84 3.00 -9.59
N THR A 99 9.61 2.20 -10.33
CA THR A 99 9.90 2.45 -11.75
C THR A 99 8.62 2.48 -12.59
N PRO A 100 8.58 3.22 -13.73
CA PRO A 100 7.36 3.35 -14.54
C PRO A 100 6.77 2.02 -15.04
N ASP A 101 7.62 1.02 -15.24
CA ASP A 101 7.25 -0.34 -15.66
C ASP A 101 6.84 -1.25 -14.50
N GLY A 102 6.86 -0.76 -13.26
CA GLY A 102 6.49 -1.51 -12.06
C GLY A 102 7.46 -2.62 -11.65
N ARG A 103 8.64 -2.75 -12.28
CA ARG A 103 9.57 -3.87 -12.01
C ARG A 103 10.41 -3.68 -10.76
N TYR A 104 10.73 -2.44 -10.42
CA TYR A 104 11.64 -2.11 -9.32
C TYR A 104 11.09 -1.00 -8.43
N PHE A 105 11.59 -0.94 -7.21
CA PHE A 105 11.50 0.24 -6.33
C PHE A 105 12.90 0.71 -5.96
N VAL A 106 13.04 1.99 -5.58
CA VAL A 106 14.35 2.59 -5.34
C VAL A 106 14.56 2.93 -3.86
N VAL A 107 15.59 2.33 -3.25
CA VAL A 107 16.02 2.65 -1.89
C VAL A 107 17.43 3.21 -1.93
N ARG A 108 17.62 4.46 -1.50
CA ARG A 108 18.93 5.15 -1.51
C ARG A 108 19.61 5.09 -2.88
N GLY A 109 18.84 5.35 -3.95
CA GLY A 109 19.30 5.34 -5.34
C GLY A 109 19.56 3.94 -5.95
N ARG A 110 19.35 2.86 -5.19
CA ARG A 110 19.52 1.48 -5.65
C ARG A 110 18.18 0.84 -5.98
N LEU A 111 18.11 0.19 -7.14
CA LEU A 111 16.95 -0.57 -7.59
C LEU A 111 16.84 -1.88 -6.83
N TRP A 112 15.63 -2.20 -6.39
CA TRP A 112 15.27 -3.47 -5.78
C TRP A 112 14.08 -4.03 -6.54
N ARG A 113 14.22 -5.26 -7.03
CA ARG A 113 13.17 -5.89 -7.81
C ARG A 113 11.95 -6.16 -6.94
N LYS A 114 10.77 -5.87 -7.48
CA LYS A 114 9.49 -6.17 -6.84
C LYS A 114 9.15 -7.65 -7.00
N ALA A 115 8.34 -8.15 -6.08
CA ALA A 115 7.73 -9.46 -6.21
C ALA A 115 6.90 -9.53 -7.50
N ASN A 116 6.80 -10.72 -8.07
CA ASN A 116 6.04 -10.99 -9.29
C ASN A 116 4.55 -10.66 -9.05
N PRO A 117 4.00 -9.64 -9.75
CA PRO A 117 2.60 -9.27 -9.58
C PRO A 117 1.62 -10.29 -10.18
N GLY A 118 2.09 -11.20 -11.03
CA GLY A 118 1.29 -12.26 -11.63
C GLY A 118 1.09 -13.50 -10.74
N LEU A 119 1.65 -13.51 -9.51
CA LEU A 119 1.40 -14.60 -8.56
C LEU A 119 -0.05 -14.54 -8.03
N PRO A 120 -0.77 -15.68 -7.96
CA PRO A 120 -2.05 -15.76 -7.28
C PRO A 120 -1.96 -15.19 -5.85
N GLN A 121 -2.99 -14.46 -5.41
CA GLN A 121 -2.96 -13.78 -4.11
C GLN A 121 -2.71 -14.74 -2.94
N GLU A 122 -3.33 -15.91 -2.96
CA GLU A 122 -3.13 -16.95 -1.93
C GLU A 122 -1.68 -17.44 -1.87
N GLU A 123 -1.06 -17.69 -3.04
CA GLU A 123 0.33 -18.11 -3.14
C GLU A 123 1.27 -17.00 -2.66
N ARG A 124 1.02 -15.76 -3.08
CA ARG A 124 1.76 -14.58 -2.63
C ARG A 124 1.70 -14.45 -1.12
N ASP A 125 0.52 -14.57 -0.52
CA ASP A 125 0.33 -14.44 0.93
C ASP A 125 1.04 -15.57 1.69
N ALA A 126 1.00 -16.80 1.18
CA ALA A 126 1.73 -17.93 1.74
C ALA A 126 3.25 -17.67 1.71
N LEU A 127 3.79 -17.19 0.60
CA LEU A 127 5.22 -16.88 0.46
C LEU A 127 5.66 -15.70 1.34
N VAL A 128 4.82 -14.67 1.47
CA VAL A 128 5.07 -13.55 2.39
C VAL A 128 5.11 -14.03 3.84
N ARG A 129 4.19 -14.91 4.25
CA ARG A 129 4.21 -15.53 5.60
C ARG A 129 5.51 -16.31 5.82
N GLN A 130 5.88 -17.18 4.88
CA GLN A 130 7.14 -17.94 4.94
C GLN A 130 8.37 -17.02 5.08
N LEU A 131 8.40 -15.92 4.31
CA LEU A 131 9.48 -14.94 4.37
C LEU A 131 9.56 -14.27 5.75
N MET A 132 8.43 -13.87 6.33
CA MET A 132 8.39 -13.22 7.64
C MET A 132 8.74 -14.19 8.78
N ASP A 133 8.32 -15.45 8.68
CA ASP A 133 8.70 -16.49 9.63
C ASP A 133 10.19 -16.79 9.57
N ALA A 134 10.76 -16.90 8.37
CA ALA A 134 12.20 -17.08 8.19
C ALA A 134 13.00 -15.87 8.73
N ARG A 135 12.53 -14.63 8.50
CA ARG A 135 13.13 -13.42 9.09
C ARG A 135 13.02 -13.40 10.61
N ARG A 136 11.91 -13.87 11.18
CA ARG A 136 11.72 -13.97 12.62
C ARG A 136 12.71 -14.97 13.22
N ALA A 137 12.96 -16.09 12.56
CA ALA A 137 13.95 -17.09 12.99
C ALA A 137 15.40 -16.56 12.99
N LEU A 138 15.69 -15.49 12.23
CA LEU A 138 16.99 -14.79 12.30
C LEU A 138 17.13 -13.86 13.51
N ARG A 139 16.03 -13.58 14.22
CA ARG A 139 16.05 -12.73 15.42
C ARG A 139 16.28 -13.60 16.66
N GLY A 140 17.10 -13.10 17.58
CA GLY A 140 17.39 -13.77 18.85
C GLY A 140 18.66 -14.63 18.80
N ARG A 141 18.90 -15.34 19.91
CA ARG A 141 20.06 -16.22 20.06
C ARG A 141 19.72 -17.58 19.45
N CYS A 142 20.49 -17.98 18.45
CA CYS A 142 20.40 -19.27 17.77
C CYS A 142 21.81 -19.73 17.40
N SER A 143 21.94 -21.03 17.13
CA SER A 143 23.17 -21.62 16.57
C SER A 143 23.44 -21.09 15.16
N GLU A 144 24.69 -21.19 14.71
CA GLU A 144 25.03 -20.79 13.34
C GLU A 144 24.31 -21.66 12.29
N ALA A 145 24.08 -22.95 12.60
CA ALA A 145 23.32 -23.84 11.73
C ALA A 145 21.86 -23.38 11.56
N GLU A 146 21.17 -23.03 12.65
CA GLU A 146 19.81 -22.48 12.60
C GLU A 146 19.75 -21.15 11.85
N ARG A 147 20.75 -20.29 12.08
CA ARG A 147 20.87 -19.01 11.38
C ARG A 147 21.06 -19.22 9.87
N GLN A 148 21.91 -20.17 9.49
CA GLN A 148 22.15 -20.51 8.09
C GLN A 148 20.87 -21.07 7.43
N ALA A 149 20.18 -22.01 8.06
CA ALA A 149 18.91 -22.54 7.58
C ALA A 149 17.82 -21.45 7.46
N ALA A 150 17.80 -20.46 8.36
CA ALA A 150 16.89 -19.32 8.26
C ALA A 150 17.25 -18.38 7.08
N ARG A 151 18.54 -18.14 6.80
CA ARG A 151 19.00 -17.38 5.62
C ARG A 151 18.61 -18.07 4.32
N GLU A 152 18.75 -19.39 4.26
CA GLU A 152 18.35 -20.20 3.09
C GLU A 152 16.85 -20.12 2.83
N ARG A 153 16.03 -20.25 3.89
CA ARG A 153 14.57 -20.06 3.79
C ARG A 153 14.20 -18.66 3.31
N VAL A 154 14.91 -17.62 3.76
CA VAL A 154 14.72 -16.25 3.25
C VAL A 154 15.05 -16.18 1.76
N ASP A 155 16.16 -16.76 1.30
CA ASP A 155 16.53 -16.72 -0.12
C ASP A 155 15.54 -17.51 -0.98
N GLN A 156 15.09 -18.68 -0.53
CA GLN A 156 14.08 -19.49 -1.20
C GLN A 156 12.76 -18.73 -1.35
N ALA A 157 12.23 -18.16 -0.27
CA ALA A 157 10.99 -17.39 -0.31
C ALA A 157 11.11 -16.17 -1.25
N LYS A 158 12.25 -15.47 -1.24
CA LYS A 158 12.50 -14.32 -2.15
C LYS A 158 12.59 -14.73 -3.62
N ARG A 159 13.15 -15.90 -3.92
CA ARG A 159 13.17 -16.43 -5.29
C ARG A 159 11.77 -16.84 -5.75
N ALA A 160 11.01 -17.51 -4.89
CA ALA A 160 9.62 -17.87 -5.18
C ALA A 160 8.72 -16.64 -5.39
N LEU A 161 8.91 -15.58 -4.60
CA LEU A 161 8.26 -14.29 -4.81
C LEU A 161 8.71 -13.58 -6.10
N GLY A 162 9.79 -14.03 -6.75
CA GLY A 162 10.34 -13.38 -7.93
C GLY A 162 11.18 -12.13 -7.64
N GLU A 163 11.55 -11.85 -6.39
CA GLU A 163 12.45 -10.74 -6.02
C GLU A 163 13.93 -11.05 -6.39
N ARG A 164 14.24 -12.33 -6.60
CA ARG A 164 15.58 -12.87 -6.89
C ARG A 164 15.49 -14.03 -7.89
N GLY A 165 16.59 -14.31 -8.57
CA GLY A 165 16.65 -15.38 -9.56
C GLY A 165 16.17 -14.90 -10.94
N PRO A 166 15.58 -15.82 -11.74
CA PRO A 166 15.02 -15.48 -13.04
C PRO A 166 14.05 -14.31 -12.97
N VAL A 167 14.03 -13.50 -14.03
CA VAL A 167 13.07 -12.40 -14.17
C VAL A 167 11.66 -12.95 -14.37
N TRP A 168 10.65 -12.25 -13.85
CA TRP A 168 9.25 -12.63 -14.04
C TRP A 168 8.60 -11.97 -15.27
N TRP A 169 9.34 -11.09 -15.98
CA TRP A 169 8.88 -10.50 -17.23
C TRP A 169 9.36 -11.30 -18.45
N THR A 170 8.60 -11.24 -19.54
CA THR A 170 8.81 -12.05 -20.75
C THR A 170 9.30 -11.25 -21.95
N ASP A 171 9.47 -9.94 -21.83
CA ASP A 171 9.86 -9.04 -22.92
C ASP A 171 11.37 -9.04 -23.24
N GLY A 172 12.15 -9.91 -22.58
CA GLY A 172 13.59 -10.04 -22.81
C GLY A 172 14.44 -8.92 -22.21
N ALA A 173 13.85 -7.96 -21.47
CA ALA A 173 14.62 -6.90 -20.85
C ALA A 173 15.63 -7.46 -19.82
N PRO A 174 16.83 -6.87 -19.68
CA PRO A 174 17.81 -7.31 -18.70
C PRO A 174 17.38 -7.01 -17.26
N ASP A 175 17.94 -7.77 -16.31
CA ASP A 175 17.76 -7.51 -14.88
C ASP A 175 18.70 -6.43 -14.34
N PHE A 176 18.13 -5.42 -13.70
CA PHE A 176 18.82 -4.32 -13.06
C PHE A 176 18.73 -4.36 -11.52
N ASN A 177 18.29 -5.48 -10.94
CA ASN A 177 18.20 -5.65 -9.48
C ASN A 177 19.54 -5.33 -8.80
N ARG A 178 19.49 -4.57 -7.72
CA ARG A 178 20.61 -4.07 -6.91
C ARG A 178 21.57 -3.09 -7.63
N ARG A 179 21.27 -2.67 -8.87
CA ARG A 179 22.05 -1.62 -9.56
C ARG A 179 21.62 -0.22 -9.13
N MET A 180 22.52 0.75 -9.27
CA MET A 180 22.18 2.16 -9.06
C MET A 180 21.29 2.66 -10.20
N ALA A 181 20.16 3.30 -9.90
CA ALA A 181 19.20 3.77 -10.90
C ALA A 181 19.85 4.67 -11.96
N ARG A 182 20.77 5.55 -11.53
CA ARG A 182 21.57 6.43 -12.42
C ARG A 182 22.41 5.70 -13.49
N ASN A 183 22.72 4.42 -13.28
CA ASN A 183 23.53 3.59 -14.19
C ASN A 183 22.67 2.63 -15.01
N THR A 184 21.38 2.92 -15.16
CA THR A 184 20.40 2.06 -15.84
C THR A 184 19.51 2.91 -16.76
N PRO A 185 18.66 2.31 -17.61
CA PRO A 185 17.67 3.04 -18.39
C PRO A 185 16.71 3.90 -17.55
N TYR A 186 16.57 3.61 -16.24
CA TYR A 186 15.77 4.40 -15.31
C TYR A 186 16.42 5.70 -14.85
N ARG A 187 17.61 6.06 -15.35
CA ARG A 187 18.36 7.27 -14.97
C ARG A 187 17.52 8.54 -15.06
N ASP A 188 16.93 8.80 -16.23
CA ASP A 188 16.27 10.09 -16.52
C ASP A 188 14.98 10.22 -15.70
N TRP A 189 14.24 9.10 -15.57
CA TRP A 189 13.11 9.02 -14.64
C TRP A 189 13.53 9.28 -13.20
N PHE A 190 14.61 8.65 -12.72
CA PHE A 190 15.07 8.79 -11.35
C PHE A 190 15.55 10.22 -11.03
N ALA A 191 16.18 10.90 -11.99
CA ALA A 191 16.62 12.29 -11.85
C ALA A 191 15.47 13.30 -11.82
N ALA A 192 14.30 12.94 -12.36
CA ALA A 192 13.10 13.79 -12.36
C ALA A 192 12.24 13.67 -11.09
N LEU A 193 12.58 12.74 -10.18
CA LEU A 193 11.86 12.60 -8.91
C LEU A 193 12.16 13.80 -8.00
N PRO A 194 11.17 14.32 -7.26
CA PRO A 194 11.41 15.36 -6.28
C PRO A 194 12.40 14.84 -5.23
N GLU A 195 13.37 15.68 -4.85
CA GLU A 195 14.25 15.38 -3.72
C GLU A 195 13.39 15.27 -2.46
N GLY A 196 13.40 14.10 -1.83
CA GLY A 196 12.70 13.81 -0.58
C GLY A 196 13.51 14.16 0.64
#